data_AF-A0A8H7WLT0-F1
#
_entry.id   AF-A0A8H7WLT0-F1
#
_cell.length_a   1.000
_cell.length_b   1.000
_cell.length_c   1.000
_cell.angle_alpha   90.00
_cell.angle_beta   90.00
_cell.angle_gamma   90.00
#
_symmetry.space_group_name_H-M   'P 1'
#
loop_
_entity.id
_entity.type
_entity.pdbx_description
1 polymer ?
#
loop_
_entity_poly.entity_id
_entity_poly.type
_entity_poly.pdbx_seq_one_letter_code
_entity_poly.pdbx_strand_id
1 'polypeptide(L)'
;MATLTTFTTVVIIGAGFSGLGTAYPGCGVDIPAVLYSLSFAPYSKFSRLFPDQSEILSYLEGLAADFDINKQITYNVSLTKAEWQEKKSTWLLTLQRGPNGEFIDHECKVLIFA
;
A
#
# COMPACT_ATOMS: atom_id res chain seq x y z
N MET A 1 -18.45 -31.59 -0.80
CA MET A 1 -18.84 -30.23 -1.22
C MET A 1 -17.68 -29.30 -0.83
N ALA A 2 -16.72 -29.10 -1.74
CA ALA A 2 -15.55 -28.26 -1.49
C ALA A 2 -15.86 -26.87 -2.04
N THR A 3 -16.10 -25.91 -1.14
CA THR A 3 -16.28 -24.51 -1.49
C THR A 3 -14.93 -23.95 -1.93
N LEU A 4 -14.71 -23.88 -3.25
CA LEU A 4 -13.56 -23.21 -3.86
C LEU A 4 -13.75 -21.70 -3.72
N THR A 5 -13.51 -21.18 -2.52
CA THR A 5 -13.37 -19.73 -2.33
C THR A 5 -12.00 -19.35 -2.86
N THR A 6 -11.93 -19.08 -4.16
CA THR A 6 -10.74 -18.52 -4.80
C THR A 6 -10.62 -17.08 -4.32
N PHE A 7 -9.98 -16.86 -3.18
CA PHE A 7 -9.53 -15.53 -2.80
C PHE A 7 -8.40 -15.16 -3.75
N THR A 8 -8.67 -14.26 -4.68
CA THR A 8 -7.62 -13.53 -5.39
C THR A 8 -6.93 -12.65 -4.35
N THR A 9 -5.96 -13.19 -3.63
CA THR A 9 -5.14 -12.41 -2.71
C THR A 9 -4.29 -11.48 -3.55
N VAL A 10 -4.72 -10.22 -3.66
CA VAL A 10 -3.87 -9.14 -4.14
C VAL A 10 -2.98 -8.79 -2.96
N VAL A 11 -1.73 -9.28 -2.97
CA VAL A 11 -0.75 -8.80 -2.00
C VAL A 11 -0.33 -7.41 -2.45
N ILE A 12 -1.00 -6.39 -1.91
CA ILE A 12 -0.53 -5.02 -2.02
C ILE A 12 0.62 -4.89 -1.04
N ILE A 13 1.84 -5.01 -1.56
CA ILE A 13 3.07 -4.74 -0.80
C ILE A 13 3.20 -3.21 -0.78
N GLY A 14 2.52 -2.58 0.17
CA GLY A 14 2.68 -1.16 0.39
C GLY A 14 4.05 -0.89 1.00
N ALA A 15 4.93 -0.21 0.26
CA ALA A 15 5.88 0.67 0.92
C ALA A 15 5.02 1.59 1.79
N GLY A 16 5.18 1.51 3.11
CA GLY A 16 4.28 2.17 4.05
C GLY A 16 4.01 3.60 3.59
N PHE A 17 2.71 3.98 3.56
CA PHE A 17 2.25 5.34 3.26
C PHE A 17 3.29 6.31 3.83
N SER A 18 3.98 7.03 2.95
CA SER A 18 5.26 7.68 3.22
C SER A 18 5.14 8.74 4.31
N GLY A 19 5.22 8.29 5.57
CA GLY A 19 5.12 9.09 6.79
C GLY A 19 6.17 8.70 7.83
N LEU A 20 6.65 7.46 7.83
CA LEU A 20 7.58 6.98 8.87
C LEU A 20 9.06 7.27 8.57
N GLY A 21 9.44 7.44 7.30
CA GLY A 21 10.86 7.57 6.90
C GLY A 21 11.32 8.96 6.46
N THR A 22 10.41 9.88 6.15
CA THR A 22 10.71 11.16 5.49
C THR A 22 10.21 12.39 6.25
N ALA A 23 9.84 12.24 7.52
CA ALA A 23 9.38 13.34 8.36
C ALA A 23 10.56 14.19 8.85
N TYR A 24 11.12 15.01 7.95
CA TYR A 24 11.97 16.12 8.35
C TYR A 24 11.14 17.40 8.55
N PRO A 25 11.57 18.32 9.43
CA PRO A 25 10.85 19.56 9.68
C PRO A 25 10.59 20.35 8.39
N GLY A 26 9.33 20.71 8.14
CA GLY A 26 8.92 21.47 6.95
C GLY A 26 8.67 20.65 5.69
N CYS A 27 8.59 19.31 5.79
CA CYS A 27 8.18 18.46 4.67
C CYS A 27 6.71 18.74 4.29
N GLY A 28 6.50 19.23 3.07
CA GLY A 28 5.19 19.51 2.48
C GLY A 28 5.23 19.29 0.97
N VAL A 29 4.09 19.49 0.31
CA VAL A 29 3.99 19.33 -1.15
C VAL A 29 4.17 20.63 -1.92
N ASP A 30 4.63 20.51 -3.16
CA ASP A 30 4.87 21.60 -4.10
C ASP A 30 3.65 21.93 -4.99
N ILE A 31 2.60 21.11 -4.94
CA ILE A 31 1.35 21.32 -5.68
C ILE A 31 0.21 21.79 -4.76
N PRO A 32 -0.77 22.55 -5.29
CA PRO A 32 -1.97 22.93 -4.55
C PRO A 32 -2.76 21.73 -4.00
N ALA A 33 -3.23 21.85 -2.76
CA ALA A 33 -4.03 20.88 -2.01
C ALA A 33 -5.14 20.20 -2.83
N VAL A 34 -5.90 20.98 -3.61
CA VAL A 34 -7.01 20.48 -4.45
C VAL A 34 -6.55 19.44 -5.48
N LEU A 35 -5.31 19.56 -5.96
CA LEU A 35 -4.74 18.64 -6.94
C LEU A 35 -4.16 17.38 -6.29
N TYR A 36 -4.00 17.37 -4.96
CA TYR A 36 -3.52 16.21 -4.23
C TYR A 36 -4.65 15.24 -3.84
N SER A 37 -5.90 15.72 -3.74
CA SER A 37 -7.04 14.85 -3.48
C SER A 37 -7.40 13.99 -4.70
N LEU A 38 -7.85 12.76 -4.45
CA LEU A 38 -8.32 11.86 -5.47
C LEU A 38 -9.64 12.38 -6.00
N SER A 39 -9.86 12.30 -7.31
CA SER A 39 -11.05 12.86 -7.97
C SER A 39 -12.37 12.32 -7.39
N PHE A 40 -12.37 11.08 -6.87
CA PHE A 40 -13.53 10.45 -6.24
C PHE A 40 -13.61 10.66 -4.72
N ALA A 41 -12.61 11.28 -4.11
CA ALA A 41 -12.55 11.55 -2.67
C ALA A 41 -11.91 12.92 -2.38
N PRO A 42 -12.59 14.03 -2.76
CA PRO A 42 -12.09 15.37 -2.53
C PRO A 42 -11.92 15.66 -1.03
N TYR A 43 -10.90 16.44 -0.67
CA TYR A 43 -10.59 16.76 0.73
C TYR A 43 -10.55 18.26 0.99
N SER A 44 -11.46 18.74 1.84
CA SER A 44 -11.63 20.16 2.17
C SER A 44 -10.94 20.61 3.46
N LYS A 45 -10.33 19.69 4.21
CA LYS A 45 -9.76 19.97 5.54
C LYS A 45 -8.30 20.41 5.51
N PHE A 46 -7.68 20.55 4.33
CA PHE A 46 -6.33 21.11 4.22
C PHE A 46 -6.33 22.56 4.76
N SER A 47 -5.43 22.84 5.69
CA SER A 47 -5.35 24.14 6.36
C SER A 47 -4.69 25.23 5.51
N ARG A 48 -3.94 24.84 4.47
CA ARG A 48 -3.21 25.75 3.57
C ARG A 48 -3.18 25.25 2.14
N LEU A 49 -2.82 26.15 1.22
CA LEU A 49 -2.71 25.86 -0.21
C LEU A 49 -1.71 24.74 -0.53
N PHE A 50 -0.60 24.67 0.21
CA PHE A 50 0.46 23.67 0.05
C PHE A 50 0.59 22.86 1.34
N PRO A 51 -0.20 21.80 1.55
CA PRO A 51 -0.30 21.12 2.84
C PRO A 51 1.02 20.46 3.26
N ASP A 52 1.21 20.33 4.58
CA ASP A 52 2.36 19.57 5.11
C ASP A 52 2.10 18.08 4.93
N GLN A 53 3.17 17.30 5.02
CA GLN A 53 3.12 15.85 4.99
C GLN A 53 2.11 15.26 5.99
N SER A 54 1.96 15.86 7.18
CA SER A 54 1.03 15.37 8.21
C SER A 54 -0.45 15.45 7.78
N GLU A 55 -0.82 16.52 7.06
CA GLU A 55 -2.19 16.70 6.57
C GLU A 55 -2.50 15.74 5.43
N ILE A 56 -1.51 15.49 4.57
CA ILE A 56 -1.59 14.50 3.49
C ILE A 56 -1.71 13.10 4.05
N LEU A 57 -0.87 12.76 5.03
CA LEU A 57 -0.92 11.45 5.68
C LEU A 57 -2.29 11.23 6.32
N SER A 58 -2.81 12.22 7.04
CA SER A 58 -4.15 12.15 7.63
C SER A 58 -5.24 11.93 6.59
N TYR A 59 -5.14 12.60 5.42
CA TYR A 59 -6.06 12.37 4.30
C TYR A 59 -5.98 10.93 3.77
N LEU A 60 -4.78 10.41 3.52
CA LEU A 60 -4.56 9.05 2.99
C LEU A 60 -4.97 7.97 3.99
N GLU A 61 -4.69 8.15 5.28
CA GLU A 61 -5.14 7.26 6.36
C GLU A 61 -6.68 7.25 6.47
N GLY A 62 -7.31 8.42 6.33
CA GLY A 62 -8.76 8.54 6.25
C GLY A 62 -9.34 7.73 5.09
N LEU A 63 -8.77 7.86 3.89
CA LEU A 63 -9.19 7.05 2.75
C LEU A 63 -9.00 5.55 2.99
N ALA A 64 -7.86 5.15 3.55
CA ALA A 64 -7.59 3.74 3.81
C ALA A 64 -8.59 3.14 4.82
N ALA A 65 -9.08 3.96 5.76
CA ALA A 65 -10.15 3.59 6.68
C ALA A 65 -11.53 3.56 5.99
N ASP A 66 -11.90 4.62 5.26
CA ASP A 66 -13.20 4.77 4.61
C ASP A 66 -13.48 3.67 3.57
N PHE A 67 -12.43 3.21 2.89
CA PHE A 67 -12.51 2.15 1.88
C PHE A 67 -12.06 0.76 2.38
N ASP A 68 -11.87 0.59 3.71
CA ASP A 68 -11.47 -0.68 4.33
C ASP A 68 -10.15 -1.28 3.77
N ILE A 69 -9.30 -0.46 3.15
CA ILE A 69 -8.07 -0.88 2.48
C ILE A 69 -7.07 -1.49 3.46
N ASN A 70 -7.05 -0.99 4.71
CA ASN A 70 -6.13 -1.47 5.75
C ASN A 70 -6.25 -2.99 6.00
N LYS A 71 -7.42 -3.59 5.79
CA LYS A 71 -7.64 -5.05 5.96
C LYS A 71 -7.03 -5.88 4.83
N GLN A 72 -6.74 -5.25 3.69
CA GLN A 72 -6.18 -5.87 2.49
C GLN A 72 -4.65 -5.72 2.41
N ILE A 73 -4.05 -4.90 3.28
CA ILE A 73 -2.60 -4.66 3.30
C ILE A 73 -1.96 -5.50 4.40
N THR A 74 -0.86 -6.18 4.06
CA THR A 74 0.01 -6.82 5.05
C THR A 74 1.25 -5.94 5.23
N TYR A 75 1.33 -5.25 6.37
CA TYR A 75 2.46 -4.40 6.72
C TYR A 75 3.64 -5.20 7.27
N ASN A 76 4.80 -4.54 7.39
CA ASN A 76 6.04 -5.13 7.90
C ASN A 76 6.47 -6.38 7.12
N VAL A 77 6.26 -6.37 5.81
CA VAL A 77 6.67 -7.44 4.91
C VAL A 77 7.43 -6.84 3.74
N SER A 78 8.59 -7.42 3.45
CA SER A 78 9.42 -7.04 2.32
C SER A 78 9.41 -8.16 1.27
N LEU A 79 9.17 -7.82 0.01
CA LEU A 79 9.35 -8.76 -1.10
C LEU A 79 10.83 -8.90 -1.42
N THR A 80 11.37 -10.11 -1.32
CA THR A 80 12.80 -10.37 -1.60
C THR A 80 12.99 -11.09 -2.93
N LYS A 81 11.97 -11.81 -3.41
CA LYS A 81 12.01 -12.51 -4.69
C LYS A 81 10.60 -12.60 -5.29
N ALA A 82 10.51 -12.47 -6.62
CA ALA A 82 9.30 -12.76 -7.37
C ALA A 82 9.68 -13.56 -8.63
N GLU A 83 9.07 -14.72 -8.82
CA GLU A 83 9.36 -15.62 -9.94
C GLU A 83 8.07 -16.08 -10.61
N TRP A 84 8.03 -16.03 -11.93
CA TRP A 84 6.92 -16.56 -12.70
C TRP A 84 7.05 -18.09 -12.85
N GLN A 85 6.01 -18.82 -12.45
CA GLN A 85 5.91 -20.27 -12.62
C GLN A 85 5.11 -20.60 -13.89
N GLU A 86 5.80 -20.83 -15.01
CA GLU A 86 5.16 -21.10 -16.33
C GLU A 86 4.11 -22.21 -16.29
N LYS A 87 4.41 -23.32 -15.61
CA LYS A 87 3.52 -24.49 -15.53
C LYS A 87 2.19 -24.20 -14.84
N LYS A 88 2.19 -23.28 -13.87
CA LYS A 88 1.00 -22.90 -13.10
C LYS A 88 0.37 -21.59 -13.58
N SER A 89 1.10 -20.84 -14.40
CA SER A 89 0.75 -19.47 -14.80
C SER A 89 0.46 -18.58 -13.58
N THR A 90 1.33 -18.65 -12.58
CA THR A 90 1.26 -17.88 -11.33
C THR A 90 2.62 -17.30 -10.99
N TRP A 91 2.63 -16.20 -10.23
CA TRP A 91 3.81 -15.69 -9.55
C TRP A 91 4.01 -16.40 -8.21
N LEU A 92 5.24 -16.79 -7.92
CA LEU A 92 5.72 -17.18 -6.61
C LEU A 92 6.51 -16.02 -6.02
N LEU A 93 6.04 -15.51 -4.89
CA LEU A 93 6.65 -14.41 -4.17
C LEU A 93 7.31 -14.97 -2.91
N THR A 94 8.56 -14.60 -2.67
CA THR A 94 9.22 -14.84 -1.37
C THR A 94 9.21 -13.54 -0.59
N LEU A 95 8.54 -13.57 0.55
CA LEU A 95 8.27 -12.45 1.42
C LEU A 95 9.04 -12.62 2.74
N GLN A 96 9.65 -11.56 3.26
CA GLN A 96 10.31 -11.54 4.57
C GLN A 96 9.46 -10.75 5.56
N ARG A 97 9.05 -11.36 6.68
CA ARG A 97 8.30 -10.65 7.74
C ARG A 97 9.25 -9.88 8.67
N GLY A 98 9.35 -8.57 8.49
CA GLY A 98 10.22 -7.71 9.28
C GLY A 98 11.72 -7.90 8.99
N PRO A 99 12.60 -7.09 9.59
CA PRO A 99 14.03 -7.04 9.21
C PRO A 99 14.79 -8.37 9.40
N ASN A 100 14.40 -9.15 10.40
CA ASN A 100 15.04 -10.41 10.78
C ASN A 100 14.06 -11.58 10.90
N GLY A 101 12.84 -11.44 10.38
CA GLY A 101 11.85 -12.49 10.54
C GLY A 101 11.85 -13.49 9.40
N GLU A 102 10.86 -14.37 9.47
CA GLU A 102 10.77 -15.56 8.62
C GLU A 102 10.45 -15.21 7.16
N PHE A 103 10.97 -16.06 6.27
CA PHE A 103 10.62 -16.05 4.87
C PHE A 103 9.36 -16.89 4.65
N ILE A 104 8.46 -16.38 3.83
CA ILE A 104 7.19 -17.01 3.52
C ILE A 104 6.95 -16.90 2.03
N ASP A 105 6.57 -18.02 1.44
CA ASP A 105 6.17 -18.04 0.05
C ASP A 105 4.68 -17.72 -0.09
N HIS A 106 4.37 -16.94 -1.12
CA HIS A 106 3.01 -16.58 -1.48
C HIS A 106 2.80 -16.73 -2.98
N GLU A 107 1.78 -17.47 -3.39
CA GLU A 107 1.43 -17.62 -4.81
C GLU A 107 0.27 -16.68 -5.17
N CYS A 108 0.44 -15.92 -6.27
CA CYS A 108 -0.63 -15.09 -6.81
C CYS A 108 -0.70 -15.18 -8.34
N LYS A 109 -1.86 -14.87 -8.92
CA LYS A 109 -2.04 -14.87 -10.38
C LYS A 109 -1.55 -13.58 -11.04
N VAL A 110 -1.69 -12.47 -10.32
CA VAL A 110 -1.38 -11.13 -10.81
C VAL A 110 -0.51 -10.44 -9.78
N LEU A 111 0.60 -9.90 -10.23
CA LEU A 111 1.50 -9.06 -9.46
C LEU A 111 1.44 -7.64 -10.03
N ILE A 112 1.13 -6.66 -9.18
CA ILE A 112 1.12 -5.24 -9.51
C ILE A 112 2.18 -4.56 -8.65
N PHE A 113 3.10 -3.84 -9.28
CA PHE A 113 4.10 -3.01 -8.61
C PHE A 113 3.68 -1.55 -8.76
N ALA A 114 3.54 -0.83 -7.63
CA ALA A 114 3.04 0.53 -7.55
C ALA A 114 3.95 1.38 -6.67
#